data_AF-A0A3D2SK62-F1
#
_entry.id   AF-A0A3D2SK62-F1
#
_cell.length_a   1.000
_cell.length_b   1.000
_cell.length_c   1.000
_cell.angle_alpha   90.00
_cell.angle_beta   90.00
_cell.angle_gamma   90.00
#
_symmetry.space_group_name_H-M   'P 1'
#
loop_
_entity.id
_entity.type
_entity.pdbx_description
1 polymer ?
#
loop_
_entity_poly.entity_id
_entity_poly.type
_entity_poly.pdbx_seq_one_letter_code
_entity_poly.pdbx_strand_id
1 'polypeptide(L)'
;MRFMQFNTLYSSMFLLSGFSMSGAAWAEVPEPVALPTIKVEATRTDTTYLQTPASVFRIDAPKQDQSSQVNLTEVVKGIPSLQLHNRENYAQDLQLSMRGFGARSTFGVRGIRLY
;
A
#
# COMPACT_ATOMS: atom_id res chain seq x y z
N MET A 1 69.59 -33.43 -33.08
CA MET A 1 68.42 -34.13 -32.50
C MET A 1 68.23 -33.60 -31.08
N ARG A 2 67.17 -32.82 -30.86
CA ARG A 2 66.95 -31.96 -29.68
C ARG A 2 65.65 -32.41 -29.04
N PHE A 3 65.68 -32.93 -27.81
CA PHE A 3 64.46 -33.31 -27.10
C PHE A 3 64.56 -33.11 -25.58
N MET A 4 63.48 -32.51 -25.06
CA MET A 4 62.98 -32.48 -23.69
C MET A 4 63.81 -31.79 -22.60
N GLN A 5 63.48 -30.51 -22.36
CA GLN A 5 63.49 -29.94 -21.01
C GLN A 5 62.05 -29.60 -20.59
N PHE A 6 61.76 -30.02 -19.36
CA PHE A 6 60.49 -30.03 -18.64
C PHE A 6 59.84 -28.64 -18.53
N ASN A 7 58.57 -28.53 -18.92
CA ASN A 7 57.77 -27.32 -18.72
C ASN A 7 57.07 -27.36 -17.34
N THR A 8 57.78 -26.93 -16.30
CA THR A 8 57.30 -26.85 -14.90
C THR A 8 56.19 -25.81 -14.67
N LEU A 9 55.86 -24.99 -15.68
CA LEU A 9 54.82 -23.95 -15.64
C LEU A 9 53.38 -24.49 -15.78
N TYR A 10 53.18 -25.69 -16.30
CA TYR A 10 51.83 -26.24 -16.50
C TYR A 10 51.22 -26.81 -15.20
N SER A 11 52.05 -27.16 -14.21
CA SER A 11 51.62 -27.77 -12.95
C SER A 11 50.92 -26.78 -12.01
N SER A 12 51.33 -25.51 -12.01
CA SER A 12 50.71 -24.47 -11.17
C SER A 12 49.33 -24.02 -11.67
N MET A 13 49.01 -24.24 -12.94
CA MET A 13 47.71 -23.90 -13.53
C MET A 13 46.63 -24.96 -13.27
N PHE A 14 46.92 -26.00 -12.48
CA PHE A 14 45.94 -26.97 -12.00
C PHE A 14 45.59 -26.81 -10.51
N LEU A 15 46.35 -26.01 -9.76
CA LEU A 15 46.14 -25.80 -8.31
C LEU A 15 45.19 -24.63 -7.98
N LEU A 16 44.79 -23.83 -8.96
CA LEU A 16 43.88 -22.68 -8.77
C LEU A 16 42.39 -22.94 -9.13
N SER A 17 42.05 -24.12 -9.66
CA SER A 17 40.66 -24.44 -10.07
C SER A 17 39.81 -25.07 -8.95
N GLY A 18 40.33 -25.15 -7.73
CA GLY A 18 39.79 -26.01 -6.68
C GLY A 18 39.34 -25.30 -5.41
N PHE A 19 38.77 -24.09 -5.45
CA PHE A 19 38.06 -23.57 -4.27
C PHE A 19 37.11 -22.41 -4.58
N SER A 20 35.84 -22.72 -4.87
CA SER A 20 34.66 -21.90 -4.49
C SER A 20 33.39 -22.59 -4.98
N MET A 21 33.02 -23.70 -4.33
CA MET A 21 31.66 -24.21 -4.41
C MET A 21 30.85 -23.45 -3.35
N SER A 22 30.36 -22.27 -3.72
CA SER A 22 29.47 -21.48 -2.89
C SER A 22 28.13 -22.22 -2.80
N GLY A 23 27.79 -22.74 -1.62
CA GLY A 23 26.50 -23.37 -1.37
C GLY A 23 25.39 -22.33 -1.55
N ALA A 24 24.50 -22.53 -2.50
CA ALA A 24 23.27 -21.77 -2.60
C ALA A 24 22.39 -22.15 -1.40
N ALA A 25 22.43 -21.33 -0.34
CA ALA A 25 21.45 -21.40 0.73
C ALA A 25 20.11 -20.92 0.16
N TRP A 26 19.19 -21.85 -0.06
CA TRP A 26 17.80 -21.52 -0.37
C TRP A 26 17.18 -20.94 0.90
N ALA A 27 16.83 -19.66 0.88
CA ALA A 27 16.07 -19.05 1.94
C ALA A 27 14.65 -19.63 1.92
N GLU A 28 14.20 -20.18 3.05
CA GLU A 28 12.81 -20.59 3.22
C GLU A 28 11.92 -19.35 3.15
N VAL A 29 11.04 -19.29 2.16
CA VAL A 29 10.07 -18.20 2.04
C VAL A 29 8.98 -18.47 3.08
N PRO A 30 8.83 -17.63 4.11
CA PRO A 30 7.82 -17.86 5.12
C PRO A 30 6.43 -17.83 4.48
N GLU A 31 5.61 -18.85 4.80
CA GLU A 31 4.20 -18.90 4.39
C GLU A 31 3.47 -17.64 4.90
N PRO A 32 2.65 -16.98 4.05
CA PRO A 32 1.96 -15.77 4.45
C PRO A 32 0.97 -16.05 5.57
N VAL A 33 1.17 -15.44 6.72
CA VAL A 33 0.25 -15.52 7.86
C VAL A 33 -1.05 -14.78 7.51
N ALA A 34 -2.15 -15.52 7.40
CA ALA A 34 -3.47 -14.93 7.18
C ALA A 34 -3.94 -14.22 8.46
N LEU A 35 -4.08 -12.89 8.38
CA LEU A 35 -4.62 -12.08 9.47
C LEU A 35 -6.15 -12.19 9.53
N PRO A 36 -6.75 -12.12 10.72
CA PRO A 36 -8.21 -12.07 10.83
C PRO A 36 -8.74 -10.80 10.15
N THR A 37 -9.75 -10.97 9.29
CA THR A 37 -10.39 -9.84 8.59
C THR A 37 -11.18 -8.99 9.57
N ILE A 38 -10.83 -7.70 9.68
CA ILE A 38 -11.61 -6.72 10.43
C ILE A 38 -12.73 -6.20 9.54
N LYS A 39 -13.99 -6.48 9.91
CA LYS A 39 -15.18 -5.97 9.21
C LYS A 39 -15.62 -4.65 9.86
N VAL A 40 -15.61 -3.56 9.09
CA VAL A 40 -16.10 -2.24 9.53
C VAL A 40 -17.37 -1.91 8.75
N GLU A 41 -18.48 -1.69 9.46
CA GLU A 41 -19.78 -1.40 8.84
C GLU A 41 -20.28 -0.01 9.20
N ALA A 42 -20.73 0.74 8.18
CA ALA A 42 -21.32 2.05 8.36
C ALA A 42 -22.77 1.98 8.89
N THR A 43 -23.57 1.02 8.41
CA THR A 43 -25.01 0.94 8.73
C THR A 43 -25.34 0.09 9.95
N ARG A 44 -24.37 -0.65 10.50
CA ARG A 44 -24.53 -1.58 11.64
C ARG A 44 -25.70 -2.57 11.50
N THR A 45 -26.10 -2.80 10.26
CA THR A 45 -27.05 -3.81 9.83
C THR A 45 -26.19 -4.77 9.04
N ASP A 46 -26.12 -6.04 9.43
CA ASP A 46 -25.35 -7.09 8.76
C ASP A 46 -25.92 -7.43 7.36
N THR A 47 -26.16 -6.40 6.55
CA THR A 47 -26.80 -6.43 5.24
C THR A 47 -25.78 -6.03 4.20
N THR A 48 -25.81 -6.72 3.06
CA THR A 48 -24.97 -6.32 1.91
C THR A 48 -25.40 -4.96 1.36
N TYR A 49 -24.52 -4.30 0.62
CA TYR A 49 -24.72 -2.94 0.10
C TYR A 49 -26.04 -2.76 -0.68
N LEU A 50 -26.51 -3.77 -1.41
CA LEU A 50 -27.79 -3.72 -2.15
C LEU A 50 -29.03 -3.86 -1.25
N GLN A 51 -28.89 -4.47 -0.09
CA GLN A 51 -29.99 -4.77 0.83
C GLN A 51 -30.11 -3.73 1.94
N THR A 52 -29.11 -2.88 2.09
CA THR A 52 -29.09 -1.82 3.10
C THR A 52 -30.07 -0.71 2.72
N PRO A 53 -31.05 -0.35 3.58
CA PRO A 53 -32.02 0.72 3.32
C PRO A 53 -31.42 2.12 3.57
N ALA A 54 -30.18 2.32 3.13
CA ALA A 54 -29.45 3.58 3.21
C ALA A 54 -28.64 3.76 1.94
N SER A 55 -28.32 5.01 1.62
CA SER A 55 -27.44 5.27 0.48
C SER A 55 -26.00 4.99 0.86
N VAL A 56 -25.41 4.02 0.17
CA VAL A 56 -24.01 3.62 0.32
C VAL A 56 -23.29 3.94 -0.97
N PHE A 57 -22.16 4.64 -0.87
CA PHE A 57 -21.23 4.84 -1.97
C PHE A 57 -19.87 4.29 -1.56
N ARG A 58 -19.31 3.43 -2.40
CA ARG A 58 -18.00 2.82 -2.17
C ARG A 58 -17.08 3.19 -3.32
N ILE A 59 -15.88 3.62 -2.96
CA ILE A 59 -14.74 3.72 -3.87
C ILE A 59 -13.64 2.81 -3.32
N ASP A 60 -12.93 2.12 -4.20
CA ASP A 60 -11.73 1.42 -3.81
C ASP A 60 -10.58 2.42 -3.83
N ALA A 61 -9.76 2.41 -2.78
CA ALA A 61 -8.58 3.28 -2.73
C ALA A 61 -7.63 2.95 -3.90
N PRO A 62 -7.04 3.95 -4.55
CA PRO A 62 -6.10 3.71 -5.64
C PRO A 62 -4.93 2.87 -5.14
N LYS A 63 -4.60 1.80 -5.87
CA LYS A 63 -3.49 0.88 -5.52
C LYS A 63 -2.10 1.53 -5.60
N GLN A 64 -2.01 2.69 -6.24
CA GLN A 64 -0.77 3.42 -6.44
C GLN A 64 -0.86 4.73 -5.67
N ASP A 65 -0.14 4.82 -4.56
CA ASP A 65 0.02 6.00 -3.70
C ASP A 65 0.76 7.11 -4.46
N GLN A 66 0.08 7.75 -5.42
CA GLN A 66 0.52 9.02 -5.98
C GLN A 66 0.01 10.20 -5.16
N SER A 67 -0.89 9.93 -4.20
CA SER A 67 -1.32 10.88 -3.18
C SER A 67 -0.20 11.03 -2.15
N SER A 68 -0.12 12.19 -1.50
CA SER A 68 0.75 12.35 -0.35
C SER A 68 0.06 11.86 0.95
N GLN A 69 -1.18 11.38 0.84
CA GLN A 69 -2.09 10.97 1.93
C GLN A 69 -2.32 12.04 3.01
N VAL A 70 -1.93 13.28 2.75
CA VAL A 70 -2.05 14.36 3.73
C VAL A 70 -3.47 14.90 3.80
N ASN A 71 -4.20 14.86 2.67
CA ASN A 71 -5.53 15.44 2.59
C ASN A 71 -6.57 14.41 2.15
N LEU A 72 -7.68 14.32 2.90
CA LEU A 72 -8.80 13.44 2.54
C LEU A 72 -9.33 13.76 1.14
N THR A 73 -9.27 15.03 0.74
CA THR A 73 -9.69 15.53 -0.58
C THR A 73 -9.00 14.82 -1.75
N GLU A 74 -7.85 14.17 -1.54
CA GLU A 74 -7.16 13.40 -2.58
C GLU A 74 -7.82 12.05 -2.85
N VAL A 75 -8.36 11.41 -1.80
CA VAL A 75 -8.92 10.06 -1.85
C VAL A 75 -10.41 10.08 -2.21
N VAL A 76 -11.19 11.01 -1.67
CA VAL A 76 -12.66 11.02 -1.84
C VAL A 76 -13.16 11.80 -3.05
N LYS A 77 -12.32 11.94 -4.08
CA LYS A 77 -12.70 12.60 -5.34
C LYS A 77 -13.78 11.78 -6.05
N GLY A 78 -14.83 12.46 -6.53
CA GLY A 78 -15.88 11.83 -7.34
C GLY A 78 -17.02 11.17 -6.54
N ILE A 79 -17.05 11.30 -5.21
CA ILE A 79 -18.21 10.87 -4.43
C ILE A 79 -19.38 11.85 -4.67
N PRO A 80 -20.55 11.39 -5.13
CA PRO A 80 -21.68 12.27 -5.37
C PRO A 80 -22.20 12.85 -4.05
N SER A 81 -22.62 14.12 -4.10
CA SER A 81 -23.16 14.85 -2.94
C SER A 81 -22.19 14.98 -1.75
N LEU A 82 -20.89 14.78 -1.95
CA LEU A 82 -19.84 15.05 -0.98
C LEU A 82 -18.98 16.22 -1.50
N GLN A 83 -18.77 17.23 -0.67
CA GLN A 83 -17.92 18.37 -0.98
C GLN A 83 -16.90 18.55 0.14
N LEU A 84 -15.62 18.62 -0.23
CA LEU A 84 -14.53 18.91 0.69
C LEU A 84 -13.83 20.17 0.21
N HIS A 85 -13.58 21.07 1.15
CA HIS A 85 -12.81 22.26 0.89
C HIS A 85 -11.53 22.23 1.73
N ASN A 86 -10.40 22.09 1.04
CA ASN A 86 -9.08 22.19 1.66
C ASN A 86 -8.78 23.66 1.96
N ARG A 87 -8.34 23.94 3.18
CA ARG A 87 -8.05 25.30 3.66
C ARG A 87 -6.55 25.59 3.71
N GLU A 88 -5.72 24.67 3.20
CA GLU A 88 -4.24 24.73 3.20
C GLU A 88 -3.63 25.02 4.58
N ASN A 89 -4.37 24.70 5.64
CA ASN A 89 -3.96 24.85 7.03
C ASN A 89 -4.21 23.54 7.76
N TYR A 90 -3.18 22.71 7.83
CA TYR A 90 -3.25 21.36 8.40
C TYR A 90 -3.46 21.33 9.92
N ALA A 91 -3.27 22.46 10.61
CA ALA A 91 -3.63 22.57 12.03
C ALA A 91 -5.14 22.75 12.25
N GLN A 92 -5.89 23.04 11.18
CA GLN A 92 -7.34 23.10 11.18
C GLN A 92 -7.89 21.95 10.34
N ASP A 93 -9.07 21.46 10.70
CA ASP A 93 -9.74 20.45 9.90
C ASP A 93 -10.17 21.02 8.53
N LEU A 94 -10.25 20.13 7.54
CA LEU A 94 -10.89 20.41 6.26
C LEU A 94 -12.40 20.62 6.45
N GLN A 95 -13.00 21.45 5.61
CA GLN A 95 -14.45 21.67 5.65
C GLN A 95 -15.14 20.61 4.81
N LEU A 96 -15.87 19.70 5.46
CA LEU A 96 -16.60 18.61 4.80
C LEU A 96 -18.10 18.85 4.83
N SER A 97 -18.77 18.78 3.68
CA SER A 97 -20.22 18.84 3.58
C SER A 97 -20.78 17.63 2.83
N MET A 98 -21.92 17.12 3.30
CA MET A 98 -22.58 15.93 2.74
C MET A 98 -24.05 16.21 2.53
N ARG A 99 -24.55 16.05 1.30
CA ARG A 99 -25.96 16.30 0.94
C ARG A 99 -26.47 17.67 1.44
N GLY A 100 -25.62 18.70 1.36
CA GLY A 100 -25.92 20.05 1.84
C GLY A 100 -25.78 20.27 3.35
N PHE A 101 -25.67 19.22 4.16
CA PHE A 101 -25.34 19.36 5.58
C PHE A 101 -23.90 19.83 5.75
N GLY A 102 -23.70 20.83 6.61
CA GLY A 102 -22.39 21.45 6.83
C GLY A 102 -22.00 22.48 5.78
N ALA A 103 -22.77 22.70 4.71
CA ALA A 103 -22.41 23.63 3.63
C ALA A 103 -22.27 25.09 4.07
N ARG A 104 -22.97 25.50 5.14
CA ARG A 104 -22.86 26.84 5.75
C ARG A 104 -22.05 26.86 7.05
N SER A 105 -21.49 25.72 7.45
CA SER A 105 -20.69 25.59 8.66
C SER A 105 -19.22 25.87 8.33
N THR A 106 -18.53 26.64 9.16
CA THR A 106 -17.09 26.95 8.97
C THR A 106 -16.19 25.71 8.98
N PHE A 107 -16.63 24.62 9.60
CA PHE A 107 -15.92 23.35 9.69
C PHE A 107 -16.65 22.20 8.98
N GLY A 108 -17.81 22.48 8.37
CA GLY A 108 -18.61 21.42 7.76
C GLY A 108 -19.38 20.58 8.78
N VAL A 109 -19.41 19.27 8.56
CA VAL A 109 -20.06 18.25 9.41
C VAL A 109 -19.09 17.74 10.46
N ARG A 110 -19.52 17.68 11.73
CA ARG A 110 -18.75 17.13 12.85
C ARG A 110 -19.31 15.76 13.28
N GLY A 111 -18.50 14.98 13.98
CA GLY A 111 -18.90 13.67 14.52
C GLY A 111 -18.67 12.49 13.57
N ILE A 112 -17.87 12.68 12.51
CA ILE A 112 -17.43 11.61 11.62
C ILE A 112 -16.15 11.03 12.20
N ARG A 113 -16.09 9.69 12.29
CA ARG A 113 -14.88 8.99 12.70
C ARG A 113 -14.25 8.32 11.48
N LEU A 114 -13.00 8.68 11.22
CA LEU A 114 -12.15 8.05 10.23
C LEU A 114 -11.33 6.98 10.95
N TYR A 115 -11.24 5.80 10.36
CA TYR A 115 -10.43 4.68 10.84
C TYR A 115 -9.40 4.32 9.78
#